data_AF-A0A7J4FJL4-F1
#
_entry.id   AF-A0A7J4FJL4-F1
#
_cell.length_a   1.000
_cell.length_b   1.000
_cell.length_c   1.000
_cell.angle_alpha   90.00
_cell.angle_beta   90.00
_cell.angle_gamma   90.00
#
_symmetry.space_group_name_H-M   'P 1'
#
loop_
_entity.id
_entity.type
_entity.pdbx_description
1 polymer ?
#
loop_
_entity_poly.entity_id
_entity_poly.type
_entity_poly.pdbx_seq_one_letter_code
_entity_poly.pdbx_strand_id
1 'polypeptide(L)'
;MASSKFEKDIIHLVNKLCEGEGSYTSKEIRRLGESLISMHKKNLVKINHSVMELVCAKYLISDGYYVKVERVLDGLSCDIYAQKGLGALIVEVETGFIPPEHAMY
;
A
#
# COMPACT_ATOMS: atom_id res chain seq x y z
N MET A 1 -21.69 6.75 -8.38
CA MET A 1 -21.66 5.74 -7.30
C MET A 1 -20.87 6.33 -6.16
N ALA A 2 -21.39 6.30 -4.93
CA ALA A 2 -20.66 6.88 -3.80
C ALA A 2 -19.33 6.13 -3.63
N SER A 3 -18.21 6.85 -3.73
CA SER A 3 -16.90 6.28 -3.45
C SER A 3 -16.89 5.75 -2.01
N SER A 4 -16.44 4.51 -1.84
CA SER A 4 -16.36 3.87 -0.53
C SER A 4 -15.43 4.67 0.39
N LYS A 5 -15.69 4.62 1.69
CA LYS A 5 -14.89 5.34 2.70
C LYS A 5 -13.38 5.00 2.59
N PHE A 6 -13.09 3.71 2.46
CA PHE A 6 -11.75 3.18 2.14
C PHE A 6 -11.09 3.85 0.93
N GLU A 7 -11.82 3.96 -0.19
CA GLU A 7 -11.27 4.55 -1.42
C GLU A 7 -10.95 6.04 -1.24
N LYS A 8 -11.78 6.79 -0.50
CA LYS A 8 -11.50 8.19 -0.16
C LYS A 8 -10.23 8.32 0.68
N ASP A 9 -10.08 7.46 1.68
CA ASP A 9 -8.91 7.45 2.56
C ASP A 9 -7.63 7.10 1.81
N ILE A 10 -7.66 6.07 0.96
CA ILE A 10 -6.51 5.69 0.14
C ILE A 10 -6.15 6.81 -0.83
N ILE A 11 -7.14 7.44 -1.49
CA ILE A 11 -6.87 8.58 -2.40
C ILE A 11 -6.26 9.74 -1.62
N HIS A 12 -6.79 10.07 -0.44
CA HIS A 12 -6.25 11.13 0.40
C HIS A 12 -4.80 10.85 0.81
N LEU A 13 -4.53 9.64 1.31
CA LEU A 13 -3.19 9.21 1.69
C LEU A 13 -2.22 9.22 0.50
N VAL A 14 -2.61 8.66 -0.64
CA VAL A 14 -1.80 8.64 -1.87
C VAL A 14 -1.43 10.06 -2.28
N ASN A 15 -2.40 11.00 -2.28
CA ASN A 15 -2.11 12.39 -2.62
C ASN A 15 -1.09 13.00 -1.66
N LYS A 16 -1.25 12.78 -0.35
CA LYS A 16 -0.32 13.24 0.68
C LYS A 16 1.07 12.62 0.53
N LEU A 17 1.16 11.32 0.21
CA LEU A 17 2.44 10.62 0.02
C LEU A 17 3.17 11.08 -1.26
N CYS A 18 2.44 11.53 -2.28
CA CYS A 18 3.00 12.09 -3.51
C CYS A 18 3.50 13.54 -3.36
N GLU A 19 3.15 14.26 -2.29
CA GLU A 19 3.61 15.64 -2.09
C GLU A 19 5.13 15.70 -2.00
N GLY A 20 5.76 16.52 -2.86
CA GLY A 20 7.22 16.68 -2.92
C GLY A 20 7.97 15.53 -3.61
N GLU A 21 7.28 14.48 -4.09
CA GLU A 21 7.90 13.34 -4.75
C GLU A 21 8.06 13.54 -6.26
N GLY A 22 9.04 12.83 -6.85
CA GLY A 22 9.23 12.80 -8.30
C GLY A 22 8.09 12.09 -9.05
N SER A 23 8.04 12.29 -10.37
CA SER A 23 7.01 11.70 -11.25
C SER A 23 6.95 10.17 -11.16
N TYR A 24 8.11 9.50 -11.10
CA TYR A 24 8.19 8.05 -10.98
C TYR A 24 7.59 7.57 -9.65
N THR A 25 8.09 8.07 -8.52
CA THR A 25 7.61 7.68 -7.18
C THR A 25 6.11 7.93 -7.03
N SER A 26 5.64 9.10 -7.46
CA SER A 26 4.21 9.44 -7.43
C SER A 26 3.37 8.47 -8.28
N LYS A 27 3.84 8.10 -9.47
CA LYS A 27 3.15 7.14 -10.34
C LYS A 27 3.06 5.75 -9.69
N GLU A 28 4.14 5.28 -9.09
CA GLU A 28 4.16 3.98 -8.43
C GLU A 28 3.28 3.96 -7.18
N ILE A 29 3.30 5.00 -6.34
CA ILE A 29 2.41 5.11 -5.17
C ILE A 29 0.94 5.09 -5.62
N ARG A 30 0.57 5.81 -6.68
CA ARG A 30 -0.79 5.80 -7.24
C ARG A 30 -1.20 4.41 -7.73
N ARG A 31 -0.30 3.71 -8.44
CA ARG A 31 -0.53 2.32 -8.89
C ARG A 31 -0.81 1.38 -7.71
N LEU A 32 -0.07 1.50 -6.62
CA LEU A 32 -0.30 0.69 -5.42
C LEU A 32 -1.65 1.04 -4.76
N GLY A 33 -2.00 2.32 -4.64
CA GLY A 33 -3.30 2.76 -4.13
C GLY A 33 -4.48 2.21 -4.94
N GLU A 34 -4.39 2.26 -6.28
CA GLU A 34 -5.40 1.66 -7.18
C GLU A 34 -5.53 0.14 -6.98
N SER A 35 -4.40 -0.54 -6.76
CA SER A 35 -4.36 -1.97 -6.48
C SER A 35 -5.10 -2.30 -5.18
N LEU A 36 -4.84 -1.54 -4.11
CA LEU A 36 -5.51 -1.69 -2.80
C LEU A 36 -7.01 -1.42 -2.90
N ILE A 37 -7.43 -0.38 -3.63
CA ILE A 37 -8.85 -0.11 -3.88
C ILE A 37 -9.53 -1.27 -4.61
N SER A 38 -8.86 -1.86 -5.61
CA SER A 38 -9.36 -3.03 -6.35
C SER A 38 -9.48 -4.27 -5.45
N MET A 39 -8.53 -4.48 -4.55
CA MET A 39 -8.54 -5.60 -3.59
C MET A 39 -9.58 -5.42 -2.49
N HIS A 40 -9.78 -4.19 -2.00
CA HIS A 40 -10.81 -3.88 -1.02
C HIS A 40 -12.22 -4.14 -1.56
N LYS A 41 -12.48 -3.85 -2.86
CA LYS A 41 -13.74 -4.20 -3.52
C LYS A 41 -14.04 -5.71 -3.51
N LYS A 42 -13.02 -6.54 -3.30
CA LYS A 42 -13.10 -8.01 -3.17
C LYS A 42 -13.03 -8.48 -1.71
N ASN A 43 -13.05 -7.55 -0.74
CA ASN A 43 -12.90 -7.80 0.70
C ASN A 43 -11.57 -8.48 1.08
N LEU A 44 -10.50 -8.22 0.34
CA LEU A 44 -9.19 -8.86 0.57
C LEU A 44 -8.28 -8.09 1.54
N VAL A 45 -8.49 -6.78 1.71
CA VAL A 45 -7.62 -5.91 2.51
C VAL A 45 -8.42 -5.01 3.44
N LYS A 46 -7.77 -4.47 4.48
CA LYS A 46 -8.35 -3.55 5.47
C LYS A 46 -7.58 -2.25 5.54
N ILE A 47 -8.28 -1.15 5.83
CA ILE A 47 -7.71 0.21 5.75
C ILE A 47 -6.45 0.40 6.58
N ASN A 48 -6.42 -0.06 7.84
CA ASN A 48 -5.26 0.14 8.71
C ASN A 48 -4.00 -0.54 8.18
N HIS A 49 -4.14 -1.75 7.60
CA HIS A 49 -3.03 -2.50 7.00
C HIS A 49 -2.54 -1.80 5.72
N SER A 50 -3.48 -1.47 4.83
CA SER A 50 -3.23 -0.81 3.56
C SER A 50 -2.56 0.56 3.69
N VAL A 51 -2.87 1.31 4.74
CA VAL A 51 -2.20 2.59 5.05
C VAL A 51 -0.72 2.36 5.36
N MET A 52 -0.43 1.38 6.23
CA MET A 52 0.95 1.06 6.62
C MET A 52 1.76 0.49 5.46
N GLU A 53 1.15 -0.35 4.62
CA GLU A 53 1.75 -0.86 3.39
C GLU A 53 2.19 0.29 2.47
N LEU A 54 1.33 1.28 2.21
CA LEU A 54 1.65 2.42 1.35
C LEU A 54 2.79 3.30 1.91
N VAL A 55 2.79 3.51 3.23
CA VAL A 55 3.86 4.27 3.90
C VAL A 55 5.20 3.55 3.72
N CYS A 56 5.26 2.25 4.01
CA CYS A 56 6.46 1.44 3.81
C CYS A 56 6.88 1.36 2.33
N ALA A 57 5.91 1.17 1.43
CA ALA A 57 6.14 1.08 0.00
C ALA A 57 6.77 2.35 -0.57
N LYS A 58 6.34 3.55 -0.11
CA LYS A 58 6.96 4.82 -0.53
C LYS A 58 8.47 4.81 -0.30
N TYR A 59 8.92 4.42 0.90
CA TYR A 59 10.35 4.40 1.21
C TYR A 59 11.13 3.45 0.29
N LEU A 60 10.57 2.28 0.00
CA LEU A 60 11.19 1.29 -0.90
C LEU A 60 11.22 1.78 -2.35
N ILE A 61 10.14 2.41 -2.84
CA ILE A 61 10.10 3.00 -4.18
C ILE A 61 11.15 4.11 -4.31
N SER A 62 11.28 4.97 -3.30
CA SER A 62 12.28 6.04 -3.31
C SER A 62 13.72 5.52 -3.25
N ASP A 63 13.96 4.34 -2.68
CA ASP A 63 15.25 3.64 -2.78
C ASP A 63 15.43 2.87 -4.10
N GLY A 64 14.48 2.96 -5.04
CA GLY A 64 14.59 2.35 -6.37
C GLY A 64 14.15 0.90 -6.43
N TYR A 65 13.36 0.41 -5.47
CA TYR A 65 12.70 -0.87 -5.58
C TYR A 65 11.42 -0.76 -6.42
N TYR A 66 11.15 -1.79 -7.21
CA TYR A 66 9.84 -2.03 -7.76
C TYR A 66 8.99 -2.80 -6.74
N VAL A 67 7.90 -2.19 -6.29
CA VAL A 67 7.08 -2.71 -5.18
C VAL A 67 5.75 -3.29 -5.68
N LYS A 68 5.27 -4.36 -5.06
CA LYS A 68 3.89 -4.83 -5.15
C LYS A 68 3.36 -5.06 -3.74
N VAL A 69 2.09 -4.76 -3.53
CA VAL A 69 1.36 -5.07 -2.29
C VAL A 69 0.57 -6.36 -2.47
N GLU A 70 0.36 -7.09 -1.38
CA GLU A 70 -0.48 -8.31 -1.32
C GLU A 70 -0.08 -9.35 -2.37
N ARG A 71 1.23 -9.58 -2.52
CA ARG A 71 1.75 -10.45 -3.59
C ARG A 71 1.70 -11.91 -3.14
N VAL A 72 1.03 -12.74 -3.93
CA VAL A 72 1.08 -14.20 -3.78
C VAL A 72 2.40 -14.75 -4.34
N LEU A 73 3.09 -15.54 -3.51
CA LEU A 73 4.31 -16.27 -3.78
C LEU A 73 4.10 -17.73 -3.33
N ASP A 74 4.14 -18.68 -4.26
CA ASP A 74 4.01 -20.13 -3.97
C ASP A 74 2.82 -20.50 -3.06
N GLY A 75 1.70 -19.79 -3.22
CA GLY A 75 0.46 -20.03 -2.46
C GLY A 75 0.35 -19.28 -1.14
N LEU A 76 1.37 -18.49 -0.75
CA LEU A 76 1.36 -17.61 0.42
C LEU A 76 1.33 -16.14 -0.03
N SER A 77 0.51 -15.30 0.61
CA SER A 77 0.54 -13.86 0.39
C SER A 77 1.56 -13.21 1.33
N CYS A 78 2.28 -12.23 0.81
CA CYS A 78 3.06 -11.30 1.62
C CYS A 78 2.54 -9.88 1.43
N ASP A 79 2.66 -9.06 2.46
CA ASP A 79 2.10 -7.70 2.45
C ASP A 79 2.83 -6.82 1.45
N ILE A 80 4.16 -6.80 1.47
CA ILE A 80 4.97 -6.00 0.55
C ILE A 80 6.08 -6.85 -0.05
N TYR A 81 6.07 -6.94 -1.37
CA TYR A 81 7.15 -7.50 -2.17
C TYR A 81 7.91 -6.38 -2.88
N ALA A 82 9.20 -6.26 -2.63
CA ALA A 82 10.07 -5.27 -3.24
C ALA A 82 11.22 -5.93 -4.00
N GLN A 83 11.48 -5.49 -5.23
CA GLN A 83 12.55 -6.03 -6.08
C GLN A 83 13.49 -4.94 -6.56
N LYS A 84 14.80 -5.18 -6.47
CA LYS A 84 15.86 -4.29 -6.97
C LYS A 84 16.99 -5.13 -7.54
N GLY A 85 17.23 -5.02 -8.84
CA GLY A 85 18.16 -5.89 -9.56
C GLY A 85 17.74 -7.37 -9.46
N LEU A 86 18.66 -8.22 -9.01
CA LEU A 86 18.43 -9.67 -8.82
C LEU A 86 17.94 -10.03 -7.42
N GLY A 87 17.88 -9.06 -6.49
CA GLY A 87 17.43 -9.26 -5.12
C GLY A 87 15.94 -8.97 -4.93
N ALA A 88 15.35 -9.64 -3.94
CA ALA A 88 14.00 -9.37 -3.46
C ALA A 88 14.02 -9.18 -1.94
N LEU A 89 13.13 -8.32 -1.46
CA LEU A 89 12.82 -8.09 -0.05
C LEU A 89 11.33 -8.34 0.15
N ILE A 90 11.00 -9.09 1.19
CA ILE A 90 9.63 -9.26 1.67
C ILE A 90 9.52 -8.52 3.00
N VAL A 91 8.49 -7.70 3.14
CA VAL A 91 8.18 -6.99 4.38
C VAL A 91 6.75 -7.35 4.78
N GLU A 92 6.61 -7.88 5.99
CA GLU A 92 5.31 -8.10 6.63
C GLU A 92 5.00 -6.93 7.58
N VAL A 93 3.78 -6.45 7.53
CA VAL A 93 3.29 -5.31 8.29
C VAL A 93 2.44 -5.83 9.43
N GLU A 94 2.99 -5.81 10.64
CA GLU A 94 2.25 -6.21 11.83
C GLU A 94 1.72 -4.97 12.55
N THR A 95 0.41 -4.94 12.80
CA THR A 95 -0.19 -3.93 13.67
C THR A 95 -0.50 -4.57 15.02
N GLY A 96 -0.10 -3.90 16.10
CA GLY A 96 -0.61 -4.24 17.44
C GLY A 96 -2.10 -3.93 17.54
N PHE A 97 -2.70 -4.16 18.71
CA PHE A 97 -4.09 -3.77 18.93
C PHE A 97 -4.28 -2.25 18.71
N ILE A 98 -5.09 -1.88 17.72
CA ILE A 98 -5.53 -0.51 17.47
C ILE A 98 -7.00 -0.41 17.87
N PRO A 99 -7.36 0.36 18.93
CA PRO A 99 -8.74 0.55 19.31
C PRO A 99 -9.55 1.18 18.16
N PRO A 100 -10.85 0.85 17.99
CA PRO A 100 -11.67 1.36 16.89
C PRO A 100 -11.69 2.89 16.78
N GLU A 101 -11.63 3.62 17.90
CA GLU A 101 -11.56 5.09 17.91
C GLU A 101 -10.30 5.68 17.23
N HIS A 102 -9.24 4.89 17.08
CA HIS A 102 -7.98 5.29 16.43
C HIS A 102 -7.80 4.73 15.02
N ALA A 103 -8.78 3.98 14.50
CA ALA A 103 -8.74 3.50 13.12
C ALA A 103 -8.94 4.66 12.15
N MET A 104 -8.24 4.62 11.01
CA MET A 104 -8.55 5.48 9.88
C MET A 104 -9.91 5.05 9.31
N TYR A 105 -10.66 6.02 8.84
CA TYR A 105 -12.11 5.93 8.76
C TYR A 105 -12.61 6.03 7.32
#